data_AF-A0A2K4ZR81-F1
#
_entry.id   AF-A0A2K4ZR81-F1
#
_cell.length_a   1.000
_cell.length_b   1.000
_cell.length_c   1.000
_cell.angle_alpha   90.00
_cell.angle_beta   90.00
_cell.angle_gamma   90.00
#
_symmetry.space_group_name_H-M   'P 1'
#
loop_
_entity.id
_entity.type
_entity.pdbx_description
1 polymer ?
#
loop_
_entity_poly.entity_id
_entity_poly.type
_entity_poly.pdbx_seq_one_letter_code
_entity_poly.pdbx_strand_id
1 'polypeptide(L)'
;MAENRQYDHEYKVQAVKLAKEIGQAKAAKELGVPKNTMYGWVRANRLGSLDLGAGSQTPQSAMTLNEELLQLRQQVKEQEKEIRRLKKENDFLEEASAFFAASRLRSAKTKE
;
A
#
# COMPACT_ATOMS: atom_id res chain seq x y z
N MET A 1 -37.03 2.57 -16.36
CA MET A 1 -35.97 3.08 -15.47
C MET A 1 -35.15 1.87 -15.03
N ALA A 2 -33.84 1.87 -15.24
CA ALA A 2 -33.01 0.72 -14.85
C ALA A 2 -32.93 0.67 -13.32
N GLU A 3 -33.57 -0.33 -12.73
CA GLU A 3 -33.56 -0.58 -11.30
C GLU A 3 -32.11 -0.83 -10.87
N ASN A 4 -31.59 0.03 -9.98
CA ASN A 4 -30.21 -0.06 -9.52
C ASN A 4 -30.12 -1.23 -8.53
N ARG A 5 -29.95 -2.45 -9.05
CA ARG A 5 -29.78 -3.66 -8.23
C ARG A 5 -28.54 -3.48 -7.36
N GLN A 6 -28.77 -3.28 -6.07
CA GLN A 6 -27.71 -3.33 -5.08
C GLN A 6 -27.39 -4.80 -4.79
N TYR A 7 -26.10 -5.11 -4.80
CA TYR A 7 -25.59 -6.43 -4.50
C TYR A 7 -24.68 -6.33 -3.29
N ASP A 8 -24.90 -7.21 -2.33
CA ASP A 8 -24.07 -7.30 -1.13
C ASP A 8 -22.63 -7.64 -1.46
N HIS A 9 -21.72 -7.25 -0.58
CA HIS A 9 -20.28 -7.51 -0.75
C HIS A 9 -20.00 -9.01 -0.86
N GLU A 10 -20.55 -9.81 0.06
CA GLU A 10 -20.48 -11.29 0.07
C GLU A 10 -20.89 -11.88 -1.29
N TYR A 11 -22.00 -11.39 -1.86
CA TYR A 11 -22.49 -11.86 -3.15
C TYR A 11 -21.53 -11.53 -4.29
N LYS A 12 -20.99 -10.31 -4.33
CA LYS A 12 -19.97 -9.90 -5.32
C LYS A 12 -18.73 -10.77 -5.23
N VAL A 13 -18.30 -11.10 -4.00
CA VAL A 13 -17.14 -11.97 -3.76
C VAL A 13 -17.39 -13.37 -4.31
N GLN A 14 -18.52 -13.99 -3.99
CA GLN A 14 -18.86 -15.33 -4.50
C GLN A 14 -19.01 -15.33 -6.03
N ALA A 15 -19.64 -14.30 -6.59
CA ALA A 15 -19.79 -14.14 -8.04
C ALA A 15 -18.43 -14.09 -8.77
N VAL A 16 -17.46 -13.35 -8.21
CA VAL A 16 -16.11 -13.28 -8.78
C VAL A 16 -15.32 -14.58 -8.59
N LYS A 17 -15.50 -15.28 -7.47
CA LYS A 17 -14.91 -16.63 -7.26
C LYS A 17 -15.41 -17.60 -8.33
N LEU A 18 -16.73 -17.69 -8.52
CA LEU A 18 -17.33 -18.52 -9.56
C LEU A 18 -16.84 -18.10 -10.96
N ALA A 19 -16.76 -16.80 -11.24
CA ALA A 19 -16.24 -16.30 -12.52
C ALA A 19 -14.78 -16.69 -12.79
N LYS A 20 -13.95 -16.88 -11.75
CA LYS A 20 -12.58 -17.40 -11.90
C LYS A 20 -12.56 -18.90 -12.22
N GLU A 21 -13.51 -19.68 -11.72
CA GLU A 21 -13.58 -21.14 -11.92
C GLU A 21 -14.17 -21.52 -13.29
N ILE A 22 -15.32 -20.94 -13.65
CA ILE A 22 -16.07 -21.33 -14.86
C ILE A 22 -16.03 -20.29 -15.98
N GLY A 23 -15.45 -19.11 -15.72
CA GLY A 23 -15.36 -17.99 -16.65
C GLY A 23 -16.50 -16.99 -16.50
N GLN A 24 -16.18 -15.70 -16.70
CA GLN A 24 -17.06 -14.56 -16.45
C GLN A 24 -18.41 -14.64 -17.16
N ALA A 25 -18.42 -15.05 -18.44
CA ALA A 25 -19.63 -15.11 -19.24
C ALA A 25 -20.60 -16.22 -18.79
N LYS A 26 -20.06 -17.36 -18.30
CA LYS A 26 -20.86 -18.46 -17.77
C LYS A 26 -21.40 -18.11 -16.39
N ALA A 27 -20.55 -17.59 -15.50
CA ALA A 27 -20.95 -17.14 -14.16
C ALA A 27 -22.03 -16.04 -14.22
N ALA A 28 -21.90 -15.07 -15.15
CA ALA A 28 -22.92 -14.03 -15.33
C ALA A 28 -24.29 -14.62 -15.74
N LYS A 29 -24.29 -15.64 -16.62
CA LYS A 29 -25.51 -16.32 -17.05
C LYS A 29 -26.14 -17.13 -15.93
N GLU A 30 -25.32 -17.87 -15.17
CA GLU A 30 -25.78 -18.73 -14.07
C GLU A 30 -26.36 -17.93 -12.90
N LEU A 31 -25.72 -16.81 -12.55
CA LEU A 31 -26.17 -15.94 -11.47
C LEU A 31 -27.24 -14.92 -11.89
N GLY A 32 -27.61 -14.87 -13.18
CA GLY A 32 -28.57 -13.89 -13.69
C GLY A 32 -28.10 -12.44 -13.59
N VAL A 33 -26.79 -12.21 -13.54
CA VAL A 33 -26.17 -10.89 -13.41
C VAL A 33 -25.79 -10.37 -14.80
N PRO A 34 -25.99 -9.08 -15.12
CA PRO A 34 -25.53 -8.52 -16.39
C PRO A 34 -24.02 -8.73 -16.59
N LYS A 35 -23.61 -9.13 -17.81
CA LYS A 35 -22.19 -9.39 -18.13
C LYS A 35 -21.27 -8.21 -17.81
N ASN A 36 -21.74 -6.98 -18.06
CA ASN A 36 -20.97 -5.76 -17.75
C ASN A 36 -20.75 -5.59 -16.25
N THR A 37 -21.74 -5.95 -15.43
CA THR A 37 -21.64 -5.91 -13.96
C THR A 37 -20.62 -6.93 -13.47
N MET A 38 -20.67 -8.17 -13.98
CA MET A 38 -19.69 -9.21 -13.68
C MET A 38 -18.27 -8.77 -14.08
N TYR A 39 -18.11 -8.19 -15.27
CA TYR A 39 -16.83 -7.64 -15.71
C TYR A 39 -16.32 -6.53 -14.78
N GLY A 40 -17.22 -5.65 -14.33
CA GLY A 40 -16.93 -4.61 -13.35
C GLY A 40 -16.40 -5.17 -12.03
N TRP A 41 -17.02 -6.23 -11.50
CA TRP A 41 -16.57 -6.86 -10.25
C TRP A 41 -15.22 -7.57 -10.39
N VAL A 42 -15.00 -8.30 -11.49
CA VAL A 42 -13.71 -8.94 -11.75
C VAL A 42 -12.60 -7.90 -11.91
N ARG A 43 -12.88 -6.78 -12.58
CA ARG A 43 -11.96 -5.64 -12.68
C ARG A 43 -11.68 -5.01 -11.32
N ALA A 44 -12.71 -4.80 -10.49
CA ALA A 44 -12.56 -4.26 -9.14
C ALA A 44 -11.67 -5.16 -8.27
N ASN A 45 -11.82 -6.48 -8.39
CA ASN A 45 -10.91 -7.43 -7.73
C ASN A 45 -9.48 -7.33 -8.26
N ARG A 46 -9.28 -7.17 -9.57
CA ARG A 46 -7.93 -6.99 -10.15
C ARG A 46 -7.23 -5.72 -9.66
N LEU A 47 -8.00 -4.67 -9.40
CA LEU A 47 -7.50 -3.38 -8.90
C LEU A 47 -7.43 -3.31 -7.37
N GLY A 48 -7.76 -4.39 -6.66
CA GLY A 48 -7.75 -4.43 -5.20
C GLY A 48 -8.91 -3.69 -4.52
N SER A 49 -9.90 -3.21 -5.26
CA SER A 49 -11.09 -2.53 -4.70
C SER A 49 -12.20 -3.51 -4.27
N LEU A 50 -12.09 -4.79 -4.66
CA LEU A 50 -12.96 -5.87 -4.20
C LEU A 50 -12.09 -7.00 -3.69
N ASP A 51 -11.94 -7.10 -2.37
CA ASP A 51 -11.22 -8.20 -1.74
C ASP A 51 -12.10 -9.46 -1.73
N LEU A 52 -11.52 -10.60 -2.14
CA LEU A 52 -12.21 -11.90 -2.15
C LEU A 52 -11.89 -12.73 -0.89
N GLY A 53 -11.13 -12.14 0.04
CA GLY A 53 -10.64 -12.77 1.26
C GLY A 53 -9.34 -13.55 1.05
N ALA A 54 -8.71 -13.92 2.17
CA ALA A 54 -7.49 -14.71 2.22
C ALA A 54 -7.69 -16.05 1.47
N GLY A 55 -6.92 -16.27 0.40
CA GLY A 55 -6.94 -17.52 -0.38
C GLY A 55 -7.34 -17.38 -1.85
N SER A 56 -7.71 -16.18 -2.32
CA SER A 56 -8.12 -15.94 -3.72
C SER A 56 -6.99 -15.51 -4.67
N GLN A 57 -5.78 -15.34 -4.13
CA GLN A 57 -4.61 -14.91 -4.87
C GLN A 57 -4.18 -16.03 -5.82
N THR A 58 -4.11 -15.70 -7.11
CA THR A 58 -3.55 -16.62 -8.10
C THR A 58 -2.05 -16.75 -7.86
N PRO A 59 -1.41 -17.87 -8.23
CA PRO A 59 0.04 -18.05 -8.09
C PRO A 59 0.83 -16.89 -8.73
N GLN A 60 0.35 -16.39 -9.88
CA GLN A 60 0.93 -15.22 -10.55
C GLN A 60 0.84 -13.94 -9.70
N SER A 61 -0.32 -13.69 -9.08
CA SER A 61 -0.51 -12.54 -8.19
C SER A 61 0.33 -12.65 -6.93
N ALA A 62 0.53 -13.86 -6.40
CA ALA A 62 1.37 -14.11 -5.24
C ALA A 62 2.86 -13.91 -5.55
N MET A 63 3.31 -14.25 -6.77
CA MET A 63 4.68 -13.94 -7.22
C MET A 63 4.89 -12.44 -7.35
N THR A 64 4.00 -11.72 -8.04
CA THR A 64 4.10 -10.25 -8.18
C THR A 64 4.06 -9.54 -6.83
N LEU A 65 3.24 -10.01 -5.89
CA LEU A 65 3.17 -9.43 -4.54
C LEU A 65 4.47 -9.67 -3.74
N ASN A 66 5.11 -10.83 -3.90
CA ASN A 66 6.39 -11.11 -3.25
C ASN A 66 7.52 -10.24 -3.81
N GLU A 67 7.53 -9.98 -5.12
CA GLU A 67 8.46 -9.04 -5.75
C GLU A 67 8.28 -7.62 -5.20
N GLU A 68 7.04 -7.15 -5.13
CA GLU A 68 6.71 -5.83 -4.55
C GLU A 68 7.11 -5.76 -3.07
N LEU A 69 6.85 -6.82 -2.30
CA LEU A 69 7.22 -6.93 -0.90
C LEU A 69 8.75 -6.89 -0.70
N LEU A 70 9.52 -7.51 -1.59
CA LEU A 70 10.99 -7.45 -1.56
C LEU A 70 11.50 -6.04 -1.85
N GLN A 71 10.93 -5.36 -2.84
CA GLN A 71 11.27 -3.97 -3.17
C GLN A 71 10.95 -3.03 -2.01
N LEU A 72 9.78 -3.16 -1.39
CA LEU A 72 9.39 -2.37 -0.22
C LEU A 72 10.33 -2.61 0.96
N ARG A 73 10.73 -3.85 1.24
CA ARG A 73 11.72 -4.16 2.28
C ARG A 73 13.07 -3.49 2.01
N GLN A 74 13.51 -3.47 0.76
CA GLN A 74 14.74 -2.80 0.39
C GLN A 74 14.66 -1.28 0.56
N GLN A 75 13.53 -0.67 0.20
CA GLN A 75 13.29 0.77 0.39
C GLN A 75 13.26 1.15 1.88
N VAL A 76 12.56 0.37 2.71
CA VAL A 76 12.51 0.58 4.16
C VAL A 76 13.91 0.57 4.76
N LYS A 77 14.74 -0.43 4.40
CA LYS A 77 16.11 -0.52 4.89
C LYS A 77 16.97 0.69 4.48
N GLU A 78 16.78 1.20 3.28
CA GLU A 78 17.52 2.38 2.80
C GLU A 78 17.07 3.66 3.52
N GLN A 79 15.75 3.82 3.72
CA GLN A 79 15.19 4.92 4.50
C GLN A 79 15.66 4.91 5.96
N GLU A 80 15.73 3.73 6.60
CA GLU A 80 16.24 3.60 7.97
C GLU A 80 17.70 4.04 8.11
N LYS A 81 18.54 3.75 7.11
CA LYS A 81 19.94 4.23 7.09
C LYS A 81 19.98 5.75 6.97
N GLU A 82 19.17 6.31 6.09
CA GLU A 82 19.13 7.77 5.88
C GLU A 82 18.64 8.48 7.14
N ILE A 83 17.59 7.98 7.79
CA ILE A 83 17.13 8.49 9.09
C ILE A 83 18.26 8.45 10.13
N ARG A 84 19.02 7.35 10.19
CA ARG A 84 20.14 7.23 11.13
C ARG A 84 21.25 8.24 10.82
N ARG A 85 21.55 8.47 9.54
CA ARG A 85 22.54 9.46 9.11
C ARG A 85 22.10 10.88 9.47
N LEU A 86 20.87 11.25 9.10
CA LEU A 86 20.31 12.57 9.38
C LEU A 86 20.25 12.87 10.88
N LYS A 87 19.92 11.87 11.72
CA LYS A 87 19.98 12.02 13.18
C LYS A 87 21.40 12.35 13.66
N LYS A 88 22.41 11.62 13.21
CA LYS A 88 23.81 11.89 13.57
C LYS A 88 24.28 13.27 13.10
N GLU A 89 23.88 13.69 11.90
CA GLU A 89 24.19 15.02 11.39
C GLU A 89 23.52 16.11 12.24
N ASN A 90 22.27 15.90 12.67
CA ASN A 90 21.56 16.82 13.55
C ASN A 90 22.24 16.92 14.93
N ASP A 91 22.57 15.78 15.56
CA ASP A 91 23.27 15.73 16.85
C ASP A 91 24.60 16.49 16.78
N PHE A 92 25.38 16.27 15.71
CA PHE A 92 26.64 16.98 15.49
C PHE A 92 26.46 18.49 15.33
N LEU A 93 25.45 18.91 14.57
CA LEU A 93 25.14 20.33 14.39
C LEU A 93 24.68 20.98 15.68
N GLU A 94 23.90 20.27 16.50
CA GLU A 94 23.46 20.73 17.81
C GLU A 94 24.67 20.93 18.74
N GLU A 95 25.56 19.96 18.84
CA GLU A 95 26.81 20.07 19.62
C GLU A 95 27.69 21.23 19.16
N ALA A 96 27.89 21.38 17.84
CA ALA A 96 28.65 22.48 17.28
C ALA A 96 28.02 23.83 17.61
N SER A 97 26.68 23.94 17.49
CA SER A 97 25.95 25.16 17.80
C SER A 97 26.09 25.56 19.28
N ALA A 98 26.01 24.58 20.19
CA ALA A 98 26.20 24.80 21.62
C ALA A 98 27.64 25.24 21.94
N PHE A 99 28.64 24.61 21.32
CA PHE A 99 30.04 24.98 21.48
C PHE A 99 30.31 26.43 21.04
N PHE A 100 29.81 26.83 19.87
CA PHE A 100 29.96 28.19 19.36
C PHE A 100 29.22 29.21 20.22
N ALA A 101 28.01 28.90 20.69
CA ALA A 101 27.26 29.77 21.60
C ALA A 101 28.03 29.99 22.93
N ALA A 102 28.54 28.92 23.54
CA ALA A 102 29.34 28.99 24.75
C ALA A 102 30.66 29.77 24.55
N SER A 103 31.30 29.62 23.39
CA SER A 103 32.51 30.37 23.04
C SER A 103 32.27 31.88 22.95
N ARG A 104 31.15 32.30 22.34
CA ARG A 104 30.76 33.72 22.27
C ARG A 104 30.54 34.32 23.66
N LEU A 105 29.87 33.60 24.56
CA LEU A 105 29.64 34.03 25.94
C LEU A 105 30.95 34.23 26.71
N ARG A 106 31.90 33.29 26.55
CA ARG A 106 33.23 33.41 27.19
C ARG A 106 34.00 34.62 26.68
N SER A 107 34.01 34.87 25.37
CA SER A 107 34.71 36.00 24.77
C SER A 107 34.10 37.35 25.17
N ALA A 108 32.78 37.43 25.33
CA ALA A 108 32.11 38.64 25.81
C ALA A 108 32.50 38.97 27.26
N LYS A 109 32.59 37.95 28.12
CA LYS A 109 32.93 38.11 29.55
C LYS A 109 34.38 38.55 29.81
N THR A 110 35.30 38.30 28.88
CA THR A 110 36.71 38.74 28.97
C THR A 110 36.96 40.15 28.43
N LYS A 111 35.94 40.81 27.85
CA LYS A 111 36.03 42.18 27.31
C LYS A 111 35.47 43.25 28.25
N GLU A 112 34.85 42.85 29.36
CA GLU A 112 34.60 43.72 30.53
C GLU A 112 35.76 43.60 31.53
#